data_AF-A0A9D6RTR0-F1
#
_entry.id   AF-A0A9D6RTR0-F1
#
_cell.length_a   1.000
_cell.length_b   1.000
_cell.length_c   1.000
_cell.angle_alpha   90.00
_cell.angle_beta   90.00
_cell.angle_gamma   90.00
#
_symmetry.space_group_name_H-M   'P 1'
#
loop_
_entity.id
_entity.type
_entity.pdbx_description
1 polymer ?
#
loop_
_entity_poly.entity_id
_entity_poly.type
_entity_poly.pdbx_seq_one_letter_code
_entity_poly.pdbx_strand_id
1 'polypeptide(L)'
;MRKWEARMTRAAAVWEESPEEARRLLEEALQDAGRLGTAFARTRTLHLLGALETEQENYDKGARYFRSCISLIEEHLPADHEALLRALEGLAVCCDMLEADEESEKLHERIAQVRTRALPHISRLREAVLEACAPLEKKRVQVEPDFYCCSTCAVDALGTTFEEHPEIEGAVYWHAQDEDRMWESGLLCLRFVGNRCSDEEVANLLVSALERRGIRVDWDGDPRRVVEVRVEDQLPGF
;
A
#
# COMPACT_ATOMS: atom_id res chain seq x y z
N MET A 1 8.68 18.26 -9.08
CA MET A 1 8.49 16.80 -9.19
C MET A 1 9.81 16.08 -9.40
N ARG A 2 10.46 16.11 -10.58
CA ARG A 2 11.70 15.32 -10.85
C ARG A 2 12.83 15.40 -9.80
N LYS A 3 13.10 16.58 -9.24
CA LYS A 3 14.14 16.76 -8.20
C LYS A 3 13.76 16.11 -6.86
N TRP A 4 12.50 16.23 -6.47
CA TRP A 4 11.96 15.58 -5.28
C TRP A 4 11.98 14.06 -5.46
N GLU A 5 11.46 13.54 -6.57
CA GLU A 5 11.49 12.10 -6.89
C GLU A 5 12.91 11.52 -6.82
N ALA A 6 13.89 12.17 -7.47
CA ALA A 6 15.28 11.71 -7.46
C ALA A 6 15.87 11.65 -6.03
N ARG A 7 15.55 12.63 -5.18
CA ARG A 7 15.98 12.64 -3.78
C ARG A 7 15.31 11.53 -2.97
N MET A 8 14.01 11.32 -3.18
CA MET A 8 13.26 10.25 -2.51
C MET A 8 13.81 8.87 -2.88
N THR A 9 14.09 8.63 -4.16
CA THR A 9 14.71 7.38 -4.63
C THR A 9 16.11 7.20 -4.04
N ARG A 10 16.94 8.25 -4.04
CA ARG A 10 18.28 8.16 -3.45
C ARG A 10 18.25 7.94 -1.95
N ALA A 11 17.35 8.61 -1.23
CA ALA A 11 17.18 8.45 0.21
C ALA A 11 16.81 7.00 0.57
N ALA A 12 15.87 6.40 -0.17
CA ALA A 12 15.52 4.99 0.02
C ALA A 12 16.71 4.05 -0.25
N ALA A 13 17.54 4.35 -1.24
CA ALA A 13 18.70 3.52 -1.59
C ALA A 13 19.83 3.57 -0.55
N VAL A 14 19.93 4.64 0.25
CA VAL A 14 20.97 4.79 1.29
C VAL A 14 20.42 4.67 2.71
N TRP A 15 19.15 4.27 2.85
CA TRP A 15 18.43 4.29 4.11
C TRP A 15 19.17 3.52 5.22
N GLU A 16 19.53 2.28 4.92
CA GLU A 16 20.25 1.39 5.85
C GLU A 16 21.75 1.69 5.90
N GLU A 17 22.35 2.07 4.76
CA GLU A 17 23.81 2.25 4.64
C GLU A 17 24.30 3.58 5.24
N SER A 18 23.51 4.64 5.12
CA SER A 18 23.83 5.97 5.66
C SER A 18 22.55 6.73 6.04
N PRO A 19 22.03 6.48 7.27
CA PRO A 19 20.88 7.20 7.82
C PRO A 19 21.06 8.72 7.80
N GLU A 20 22.28 9.24 7.95
CA GLU A 20 22.56 10.67 7.88
C GLU A 20 22.41 11.24 6.46
N GLU A 21 22.88 10.51 5.44
CA GLU A 21 22.68 10.89 4.05
C GLU A 21 21.19 10.81 3.68
N ALA A 22 20.50 9.75 4.11
CA ALA A 22 19.05 9.60 3.94
C ALA A 22 18.29 10.78 4.56
N ARG A 23 18.60 11.15 5.81
CA ARG A 23 18.01 12.30 6.51
C ARG A 23 18.21 13.59 5.72
N ARG A 24 19.44 13.89 5.31
CA ARG A 24 19.75 15.10 4.54
C ARG A 24 18.96 15.15 3.22
N LEU A 25 18.89 14.04 2.50
CA LEU A 25 18.15 13.96 1.23
C LEU A 25 16.65 14.17 1.44
N LEU A 26 16.08 13.63 2.52
CA LEU A 26 14.68 13.82 2.88
C LEU A 26 14.39 15.27 3.32
N GLU A 27 15.27 15.91 4.09
CA GLU A 27 15.13 17.32 4.45
C GLU A 27 15.16 18.24 3.22
N GLU A 28 16.06 17.97 2.27
CA GLU A 28 16.09 18.68 0.99
C GLU A 28 14.83 18.41 0.15
N ALA A 29 14.34 17.17 0.14
CA ALA A 29 13.09 16.80 -0.53
C ALA A 29 11.89 17.53 0.11
N LEU A 30 11.89 17.73 1.42
CA LEU A 30 10.83 18.45 2.12
C LEU A 30 10.80 19.93 1.71
N GLN A 31 11.98 20.56 1.55
CA GLN A 31 12.08 21.92 1.03
C GLN A 31 11.56 22.04 -0.41
N ASP A 32 11.91 21.08 -1.27
CA ASP A 32 11.39 21.01 -2.64
C ASP A 32 9.86 20.87 -2.65
N ALA A 33 9.32 19.96 -1.84
CA ALA A 33 7.88 19.71 -1.73
C ALA A 33 7.12 20.95 -1.22
N GLY A 34 7.73 21.71 -0.29
CA GLY A 34 7.23 23.01 0.16
C GLY A 34 7.12 24.04 -0.97
N ARG A 35 8.15 24.15 -1.83
CA ARG A 35 8.15 25.07 -2.98
C ARG A 35 7.15 24.68 -4.07
N LEU A 36 6.88 23.39 -4.21
CA LEU A 36 5.92 22.86 -5.18
C LEU A 36 4.46 23.02 -4.70
N GLY A 37 4.24 23.28 -3.40
CA GLY A 37 2.91 23.40 -2.82
C GLY A 37 2.13 22.08 -2.74
N THR A 38 2.82 20.94 -2.87
CA THR A 38 2.19 19.62 -2.94
C THR A 38 2.03 19.03 -1.54
N ALA A 39 0.81 19.06 -0.99
CA ALA A 39 0.48 18.44 0.30
C ALA A 39 0.93 16.96 0.34
N PHE A 40 0.61 16.20 -0.70
CA PHE A 40 1.04 14.80 -0.87
C PHE A 40 2.56 14.60 -0.68
N ALA A 41 3.38 15.33 -1.43
CA ALA A 41 4.84 15.13 -1.37
C ALA A 41 5.41 15.55 -0.01
N ARG A 42 4.85 16.60 0.62
CA ARG A 42 5.25 17.05 1.95
C ARG A 42 4.89 16.02 3.02
N THR A 43 3.65 15.52 2.99
CA THR A 43 3.16 14.45 3.89
C THR A 43 4.05 13.22 3.79
N ARG A 44 4.29 12.73 2.56
CA ARG A 44 5.14 11.55 2.33
C ARG A 44 6.56 11.74 2.86
N THR A 45 7.18 12.90 2.62
CA THR A 45 8.53 13.17 3.10
C THR A 45 8.59 13.32 4.63
N LEU A 46 7.59 13.96 5.24
CA LEU A 46 7.49 14.07 6.71
C LEU A 46 7.34 12.69 7.38
N HIS A 47 6.50 11.82 6.83
CA HIS A 47 6.35 10.45 7.34
C HIS A 47 7.69 9.69 7.31
N LEU A 48 8.43 9.76 6.19
CA LEU A 48 9.74 9.11 6.08
C LEU A 48 10.78 9.69 7.04
N LEU A 49 10.81 11.01 7.23
CA LEU A 49 11.69 11.61 8.26
C LEU A 49 11.31 11.12 9.66
N GLY A 50 10.01 10.99 9.95
CA GLY A 50 9.53 10.41 11.20
C GLY A 50 10.04 8.99 11.41
N ALA A 51 9.85 8.12 10.42
CA ALA A 51 10.29 6.72 10.47
C ALA A 51 11.81 6.60 10.64
N LEU A 52 12.59 7.37 9.88
CA LEU A 52 14.05 7.37 9.98
C LEU A 52 14.52 7.80 11.37
N GLU A 53 13.93 8.84 11.95
CA GLU A 53 14.30 9.26 13.30
C GLU A 53 13.92 8.23 14.36
N THR A 54 12.77 7.57 14.22
CA THR A 54 12.33 6.49 15.12
C THR A 54 13.27 5.29 15.06
N GLU A 55 13.71 4.87 13.88
CA GLU A 55 14.70 3.79 13.71
C GLU A 55 16.05 4.13 14.33
N GLN A 56 16.40 5.42 14.36
CA GLN A 56 17.61 5.93 15.00
C GLN A 56 17.37 6.28 16.49
N GLU A 57 16.28 5.80 17.08
CA GLU A 57 15.87 6.01 18.48
C GLU A 57 15.70 7.48 18.88
N ASN A 58 15.59 8.39 17.91
CA ASN A 58 15.34 9.81 18.12
C ASN A 58 13.83 10.08 18.21
N TYR A 59 13.16 9.42 19.16
CA TYR A 59 11.69 9.41 19.26
C TYR A 59 11.06 10.80 19.37
N ASP A 60 11.71 11.75 20.05
CA ASP A 60 11.25 13.15 20.11
C ASP A 60 11.17 13.82 18.73
N LYS A 61 12.17 13.57 17.87
CA LYS A 61 12.19 14.11 16.51
C LYS A 61 11.19 13.36 15.63
N GLY A 62 11.13 12.04 15.75
CA GLY A 62 10.14 11.19 15.09
C GLY A 62 8.72 11.70 15.34
N ALA A 63 8.37 11.88 16.61
CA ALA A 63 7.06 12.39 17.03
C ALA A 63 6.74 13.76 16.44
N ARG A 64 7.71 14.68 16.36
CA ARG A 64 7.51 16.01 15.73
C ARG A 64 7.20 15.89 14.24
N TYR A 65 7.89 15.01 13.53
CA TYR A 65 7.63 14.76 12.11
C TYR A 65 6.26 14.12 11.89
N PHE A 66 5.88 13.13 12.68
CA PHE A 66 4.55 12.51 12.59
C PHE A 66 3.43 13.47 12.93
N ARG A 67 3.54 14.28 13.99
CA ARG A 67 2.54 15.33 14.29
C ARG A 67 2.39 16.34 13.15
N SER A 68 3.50 16.74 12.52
CA SER A 68 3.47 17.62 11.34
C SER A 68 2.81 16.95 10.13
N CYS A 69 3.05 15.65 9.94
CA CYS A 69 2.45 14.84 8.90
C CYS A 69 0.92 14.76 9.08
N ILE A 70 0.46 14.40 10.28
CA ILE A 70 -0.96 14.31 10.66
C ILE A 70 -1.66 15.65 10.42
N SER A 71 -1.10 16.75 10.92
CA SER A 71 -1.67 18.09 10.73
C SER A 71 -1.84 18.45 9.25
N LEU A 72 -0.88 18.08 8.40
CA LEU A 72 -0.95 18.38 6.96
C LEU A 72 -1.98 17.52 6.24
N ILE A 73 -2.13 16.25 6.66
CA ILE A 73 -3.16 15.36 6.14
C ILE A 73 -4.53 15.91 6.50
N GLU A 74 -4.77 16.26 7.76
CA GLU A 74 -6.06 16.79 8.22
C GLU A 74 -6.43 18.13 7.55
N GLU A 75 -5.45 18.97 7.19
CA GLU A 75 -5.71 20.28 6.57
C GLU A 75 -6.01 20.19 5.06
N HIS A 76 -5.45 19.21 4.36
CA HIS A 76 -5.38 19.25 2.89
C HIS A 76 -5.73 17.95 2.19
N LEU A 77 -5.82 16.84 2.93
CA LEU A 77 -6.09 15.53 2.39
C LEU A 77 -7.39 14.99 3.00
N PRO A 78 -8.05 14.02 2.32
CA PRO A 78 -9.19 13.33 2.90
C PRO A 78 -8.83 12.70 4.25
N ALA A 79 -9.78 12.72 5.18
CA ALA A 79 -9.57 12.40 6.58
C ALA A 79 -9.20 10.92 6.83
N ASP A 80 -9.39 10.05 5.84
CA ASP A 80 -9.20 8.61 5.90
C ASP A 80 -8.11 8.12 4.91
N HIS A 81 -7.27 9.03 4.42
CA HIS A 81 -6.09 8.67 3.62
C HIS A 81 -5.20 7.66 4.38
N GLU A 82 -4.71 6.60 3.71
CA GLU A 82 -3.78 5.59 4.27
C GLU A 82 -2.59 6.24 5.01
N ALA A 83 -2.16 7.41 4.54
CA ALA A 83 -1.10 8.20 5.15
C ALA A 83 -1.42 8.64 6.59
N LEU A 84 -2.70 8.86 6.95
CA LEU A 84 -3.11 9.23 8.31
C LEU A 84 -2.85 8.09 9.27
N LEU A 85 -3.31 6.88 8.93
CA LEU A 85 -3.15 5.71 9.79
C LEU A 85 -1.67 5.44 10.04
N ARG A 86 -0.85 5.44 8.99
CA ARG A 86 0.60 5.28 9.11
C ARG A 86 1.29 6.36 9.96
N ALA A 87 0.85 7.61 9.86
CA ALA A 87 1.42 8.68 10.66
C ALA A 87 0.99 8.60 12.13
N LEU A 88 -0.26 8.19 12.40
CA LEU A 88 -0.76 7.93 13.75
C LEU A 88 -0.01 6.76 14.42
N GLU A 89 0.20 5.67 13.69
CA GLU A 89 0.96 4.51 14.18
C GLU A 89 2.41 4.88 14.50
N GLY A 90 3.07 5.62 13.60
CA GLY A 90 4.42 6.11 13.85
C GLY A 90 4.51 7.01 15.08
N LEU A 91 3.53 7.88 15.29
CA LEU A 91 3.46 8.72 16.49
C LEU A 91 3.21 7.88 17.76
N ALA A 92 2.32 6.88 17.69
CA ALA A 92 2.05 5.99 18.82
C ALA A 92 3.31 5.25 19.25
N VAL A 93 4.09 4.70 18.30
CA VAL A 93 5.39 4.08 18.57
C VAL A 93 6.34 5.06 19.27
N CYS A 94 6.44 6.32 18.79
CA CYS A 94 7.28 7.31 19.47
C CYS A 94 6.79 7.61 20.89
N CYS A 95 5.48 7.74 21.11
CA CYS A 95 4.91 8.00 22.42
C CYS A 95 5.14 6.83 23.39
N ASP A 96 5.01 5.58 22.92
CA ASP A 96 5.31 4.37 23.69
C ASP A 96 6.78 4.35 24.15
N MET A 97 7.70 4.64 23.23
CA MET A 97 9.14 4.67 23.54
C MET A 97 9.56 5.87 24.41
N LEU A 98 8.77 6.94 24.43
CA LEU A 98 8.95 8.11 25.30
C LEU A 98 8.22 7.98 26.64
N GLU A 99 7.54 6.85 26.90
CA GLU A 99 6.71 6.64 28.10
C GLU A 99 5.63 7.72 28.28
N ALA A 100 5.11 8.25 27.16
CA ALA A 100 4.05 9.25 27.14
C ALA A 100 2.65 8.59 27.15
N ASP A 101 2.36 7.85 28.23
CA ASP A 101 1.22 6.93 28.33
C ASP A 101 -0.13 7.55 27.93
N GLU A 102 -0.45 8.75 28.43
CA GLU A 102 -1.73 9.42 28.12
C GLU A 102 -1.89 9.80 26.64
N GLU A 103 -0.81 10.17 25.96
CA GLU A 103 -0.85 10.49 24.53
C GLU A 103 -0.91 9.21 23.70
N SER A 104 -0.16 8.18 24.10
CA SER A 104 -0.19 6.87 23.46
C SER A 104 -1.58 6.24 23.51
N GLU A 105 -2.24 6.22 24.68
CA GLU A 105 -3.59 5.64 24.81
C GLU A 105 -4.60 6.32 23.88
N LYS A 106 -4.57 7.65 23.80
CA LYS A 106 -5.42 8.43 22.88
C LYS A 106 -5.13 8.11 21.41
N LEU A 107 -3.86 7.90 21.06
CA LEU A 107 -3.46 7.55 19.70
C LEU A 107 -3.93 6.15 19.34
N HIS A 108 -3.77 5.16 20.22
CA HIS A 108 -4.26 3.80 20.01
C HIS A 108 -5.78 3.76 19.88
N GLU A 109 -6.52 4.52 20.71
CA GLU A 109 -7.97 4.67 20.56
C GLU A 109 -8.33 5.27 19.19
N ARG A 110 -7.64 6.33 18.78
CA ARG A 110 -7.87 6.98 17.50
C ARG A 110 -7.57 6.05 16.32
N ILE A 111 -6.49 5.29 16.37
CA ILE A 111 -6.12 4.27 15.38
C ILE A 111 -7.24 3.22 15.26
N ALA A 112 -7.75 2.72 16.39
CA ALA A 112 -8.84 1.75 16.40
C ALA A 112 -10.13 2.32 15.79
N GLN A 113 -10.45 3.59 16.08
CA GLN A 113 -11.62 4.27 15.50
C GLN A 113 -11.50 4.40 13.97
N VAL A 114 -10.33 4.79 13.45
CA VAL A 114 -10.07 4.87 12.00
C VAL A 114 -10.22 3.51 11.34
N ARG A 115 -9.58 2.47 11.87
CA ARG A 115 -9.69 1.09 11.36
C ARG A 115 -11.13 0.59 11.35
N THR A 116 -11.88 0.86 12.43
CA THR A 116 -13.29 0.46 12.55
C THR A 116 -14.16 1.12 11.49
N ARG A 117 -13.89 2.39 11.16
CA ARG A 117 -14.61 3.12 10.10
C ARG A 117 -14.25 2.64 8.70
N ALA A 118 -13.00 2.26 8.46
CA ALA A 118 -12.53 1.75 7.17
C ALA A 118 -13.05 0.34 6.87
N LEU A 119 -13.32 -0.48 7.90
CA LEU A 119 -13.65 -1.91 7.76
C LEU A 119 -14.78 -2.20 6.76
N PRO A 120 -15.95 -1.53 6.78
CA PRO A 120 -17.01 -1.78 5.82
C PRO A 120 -16.61 -1.44 4.37
N HIS A 121 -15.71 -0.48 4.18
CA HIS A 121 -15.22 -0.12 2.85
C HIS A 121 -14.24 -1.16 2.31
N ILE A 122 -13.34 -1.66 3.18
CA ILE A 122 -12.45 -2.77 2.85
C ILE A 122 -13.27 -4.01 2.48
N SER A 123 -14.26 -4.39 3.30
CA SER A 123 -15.10 -5.57 3.02
C SER A 123 -15.81 -5.45 1.67
N ARG A 124 -16.42 -4.29 1.37
CA ARG A 124 -17.09 -4.06 0.07
C ARG A 124 -16.14 -4.11 -1.10
N LEU A 125 -14.93 -3.54 -0.97
CA LEU A 125 -13.94 -3.58 -2.04
C LEU A 125 -13.49 -5.01 -2.31
N ARG A 126 -13.26 -5.80 -1.26
CA ARG A 126 -12.87 -7.21 -1.38
C ARG A 126 -13.92 -8.01 -2.13
N GLU A 127 -15.19 -7.85 -1.75
CA GLU A 127 -16.32 -8.47 -2.44
C GLU A 127 -16.40 -8.03 -3.90
N ALA A 128 -16.25 -6.73 -4.17
CA ALA A 128 -16.28 -6.19 -5.53
C ALA A 128 -15.15 -6.74 -6.41
N VAL A 129 -13.95 -6.95 -5.86
CA VAL A 129 -12.81 -7.58 -6.57
C VAL A 129 -13.13 -9.04 -6.91
N LEU A 130 -13.63 -9.83 -5.94
CA LEU A 130 -14.02 -11.22 -6.20
C LEU A 130 -15.10 -11.31 -7.28
N GLU A 131 -16.11 -10.47 -7.17
CA GLU A 131 -17.15 -10.36 -8.19
C GLU A 131 -16.58 -9.96 -9.56
N ALA A 132 -15.65 -8.99 -9.60
CA ALA A 132 -14.92 -8.55 -10.80
C ALA A 132 -14.22 -9.69 -11.49
N CYS A 133 -13.58 -10.58 -10.72
CA CYS A 133 -12.82 -11.71 -11.23
C CYS A 133 -13.69 -12.90 -11.67
N ALA A 134 -14.92 -13.06 -11.16
CA ALA A 134 -15.78 -14.21 -11.49
C ALA A 134 -15.95 -14.51 -13.01
N PRO A 135 -16.05 -13.52 -13.93
CA PRO A 135 -16.11 -13.80 -15.36
C PRO A 135 -14.82 -14.36 -15.99
N LEU A 136 -13.68 -14.30 -15.29
CA LEU A 136 -12.39 -14.83 -15.76
C LEU A 136 -12.40 -16.36 -15.87
N GLU A 137 -13.18 -17.04 -15.02
CA GLU A 137 -13.36 -18.50 -15.08
C GLU A 137 -13.88 -18.96 -16.45
N LYS A 138 -14.77 -18.16 -17.09
CA LYS A 138 -15.28 -18.45 -18.44
C LYS A 138 -14.20 -18.35 -19.52
N LYS A 139 -13.12 -17.62 -19.24
CA LYS A 139 -11.91 -17.53 -20.07
C LYS A 139 -10.85 -18.55 -19.64
N ARG A 140 -11.21 -19.50 -18.75
CA ARG A 140 -10.33 -20.53 -18.19
C ARG A 140 -9.13 -19.91 -17.45
N VAL A 141 -9.35 -18.73 -16.87
CA VAL A 141 -8.40 -18.10 -15.95
C VAL A 141 -8.91 -18.36 -14.54
N GLN A 142 -8.13 -19.12 -13.76
CA GLN A 142 -8.46 -19.48 -12.38
C GLN A 142 -8.26 -18.28 -11.45
N VAL A 143 -9.04 -18.19 -10.38
CA VAL A 143 -8.95 -17.10 -9.39
C VAL A 143 -8.74 -17.72 -8.02
N GLU A 144 -7.58 -17.47 -7.43
CA GLU A 144 -7.16 -18.06 -6.15
C GLU A 144 -6.95 -16.95 -5.10
N PRO A 145 -7.99 -16.57 -4.33
CA PRO A 145 -7.84 -15.67 -3.20
C PRO A 145 -7.18 -16.39 -2.01
N ASP A 146 -6.47 -15.64 -1.15
CA ASP A 146 -5.87 -16.20 0.09
C ASP A 146 -4.93 -17.39 -0.18
N PHE A 147 -4.18 -17.29 -1.27
CA PHE A 147 -3.43 -18.41 -1.85
C PHE A 147 -1.98 -18.42 -1.38
N TYR A 148 -1.68 -19.27 -0.38
CA TYR A 148 -0.35 -19.46 0.23
C TYR A 148 0.30 -18.19 0.81
N CYS A 149 1.40 -18.38 1.56
CA CYS A 149 2.11 -17.30 2.24
C CYS A 149 3.31 -16.73 1.44
N CYS A 150 3.65 -17.29 0.27
CA CYS A 150 4.87 -16.93 -0.45
C CYS A 150 4.75 -17.09 -1.98
N SER A 151 5.39 -16.21 -2.77
CA SER A 151 5.34 -16.25 -4.24
C SER A 151 5.87 -17.57 -4.81
N THR A 152 6.93 -18.12 -4.23
CA THR A 152 7.51 -19.41 -4.68
C THR A 152 6.53 -20.56 -4.46
N CYS A 153 5.88 -20.58 -3.29
CA CYS A 153 4.89 -21.57 -2.89
C CYS A 153 3.68 -21.53 -3.82
N ALA A 154 3.23 -20.32 -4.16
CA ALA A 154 2.12 -20.10 -5.08
C ALA A 154 2.47 -20.57 -6.50
N VAL A 155 3.67 -20.24 -7.00
CA VAL A 155 4.11 -20.65 -8.35
C VAL A 155 4.23 -22.18 -8.46
N ASP A 156 4.81 -22.85 -7.46
CA ASP A 156 4.93 -24.31 -7.47
C ASP A 156 3.56 -25.01 -7.44
N ALA A 157 2.64 -24.49 -6.62
CA ALA A 157 1.27 -25.01 -6.54
C ALA A 157 0.50 -24.79 -7.86
N LEU A 158 0.58 -23.60 -8.44
CA LEU A 158 -0.04 -23.29 -9.73
C LEU A 158 0.59 -24.11 -10.86
N GLY A 159 1.90 -24.35 -10.83
CA GLY A 159 2.58 -25.23 -11.78
C GLY A 159 1.99 -26.64 -11.76
N THR A 160 1.82 -27.21 -10.57
CA THR A 160 1.15 -28.52 -10.41
C THR A 160 -0.28 -28.48 -10.94
N THR A 161 -1.05 -27.43 -10.61
CA THR A 161 -2.41 -27.25 -11.12
C THR A 161 -2.45 -27.19 -12.65
N PHE A 162 -1.51 -26.47 -13.28
CA PHE A 162 -1.44 -26.36 -14.73
C PHE A 162 -1.03 -27.67 -15.43
N GLU A 163 -0.23 -28.50 -14.77
CA GLU A 163 0.09 -29.85 -15.25
C GLU A 163 -1.13 -30.79 -15.18
N GLU A 164 -1.89 -30.74 -14.09
CA GLU A 164 -3.10 -31.56 -13.89
C GLU A 164 -4.28 -31.08 -14.74
N HIS A 165 -4.35 -29.76 -14.98
CA HIS A 165 -5.43 -29.07 -15.70
C HIS A 165 -4.89 -28.24 -16.87
N PRO A 166 -4.42 -28.89 -17.95
CA PRO A 166 -3.85 -28.21 -19.13
C PRO A 166 -4.88 -27.39 -19.93
N GLU A 167 -6.15 -27.44 -19.54
CA GLU A 167 -7.21 -26.54 -20.01
C GLU A 167 -7.08 -25.11 -19.48
N ILE A 168 -6.43 -24.91 -18.34
CA ILE A 168 -6.37 -23.60 -17.70
C ILE A 168 -5.41 -22.71 -18.49
N GLU A 169 -5.89 -21.53 -18.88
CA GLU A 169 -5.13 -20.59 -19.71
C GLU A 169 -4.16 -19.76 -18.85
N GLY A 170 -4.52 -19.49 -17.59
CA GLY A 170 -3.71 -18.80 -16.61
C GLY A 170 -4.41 -18.68 -15.26
N ALA A 171 -3.84 -17.91 -14.32
CA ALA A 171 -4.41 -17.69 -13.00
C ALA A 171 -4.21 -16.24 -12.53
N VAL A 172 -5.16 -15.76 -11.73
CA VAL A 172 -5.06 -14.55 -10.90
C VAL A 172 -5.08 -14.99 -9.45
N TYR A 173 -4.20 -14.44 -8.63
CA TYR A 173 -4.09 -14.84 -7.22
C TYR A 173 -3.56 -13.72 -6.34
N TRP A 174 -3.79 -13.84 -5.04
CA TRP A 174 -3.14 -13.02 -4.01
C TRP A 174 -2.92 -13.85 -2.75
N HIS A 175 -1.91 -13.50 -1.97
CA HIS A 175 -1.51 -14.29 -0.81
C HIS A 175 -2.38 -13.97 0.41
N ALA A 176 -2.31 -14.84 1.41
CA ALA A 176 -2.85 -14.56 2.75
C ALA A 176 -2.29 -13.25 3.34
N GLN A 177 -1.00 -12.96 3.09
CA GLN A 177 -0.37 -11.70 3.52
C GLN A 177 -0.94 -10.47 2.81
N ASP A 178 -1.44 -10.62 1.59
CA ASP A 178 -2.08 -9.51 0.88
C ASP A 178 -3.51 -9.28 1.41
N GLU A 179 -4.20 -10.33 1.89
CA GLU A 179 -5.45 -10.19 2.64
C GLU A 179 -5.20 -9.43 3.95
N ASP A 180 -4.22 -9.84 4.75
CA ASP A 180 -3.86 -9.14 5.99
C ASP A 180 -3.56 -7.65 5.72
N ARG A 181 -2.73 -7.38 4.70
CA ARG A 181 -2.41 -6.02 4.28
C ARG A 181 -3.64 -5.23 3.82
N MET A 182 -4.58 -5.88 3.14
CA MET A 182 -5.84 -5.25 2.74
C MET A 182 -6.65 -4.83 3.97
N TRP A 183 -6.74 -5.66 5.01
CA TRP A 183 -7.46 -5.34 6.25
C TRP A 183 -6.73 -4.29 7.11
N GLU A 184 -5.40 -4.24 7.04
CA GLU A 184 -4.59 -3.29 7.80
C GLU A 184 -4.49 -1.90 7.16
N SER A 185 -4.33 -1.86 5.83
CA SER A 185 -3.98 -0.64 5.08
C SER A 185 -4.94 -0.30 3.95
N GLY A 186 -5.87 -1.19 3.60
CA GLY A 186 -6.77 -0.99 2.46
C GLY A 186 -6.11 -1.22 1.10
N LEU A 187 -4.89 -1.76 1.04
CA LEU A 187 -4.18 -2.11 -0.19
C LEU A 187 -4.24 -3.62 -0.45
N LEU A 188 -4.74 -4.00 -1.63
CA LEU A 188 -4.71 -5.37 -2.14
C LEU A 188 -3.79 -5.46 -3.36
N CYS A 189 -2.83 -6.37 -3.32
CA CYS A 189 -1.91 -6.66 -4.42
C CYS A 189 -2.33 -7.94 -5.15
N LEU A 190 -2.81 -7.80 -6.39
CA LEU A 190 -3.25 -8.89 -7.24
C LEU A 190 -2.11 -9.31 -8.18
N ARG A 191 -1.80 -10.60 -8.19
CA ARG A 191 -0.83 -11.23 -9.08
C ARG A 191 -1.53 -12.03 -10.16
N PHE A 192 -0.82 -12.27 -11.24
CA PHE A 192 -1.30 -13.02 -12.39
C PHE A 192 -0.16 -13.84 -12.99
N VAL A 193 -0.50 -14.95 -13.63
CA VAL A 193 0.43 -15.78 -14.36
C VAL A 193 -0.30 -16.47 -15.53
N GLY A 194 0.33 -16.49 -16.69
CA GLY A 194 -0.12 -17.22 -17.86
C GLY A 194 0.40 -18.66 -17.86
N ASN A 195 -0.43 -19.60 -18.30
CA ASN A 195 -0.03 -20.98 -18.58
C ASN A 195 0.08 -21.20 -20.09
N ARG A 196 -1.04 -21.00 -20.78
CA ARG A 196 -1.16 -21.16 -22.24
C ARG A 196 -1.34 -19.84 -22.97
N CYS A 197 -1.70 -18.80 -22.23
CA CYS A 197 -1.59 -17.41 -22.63
C CYS A 197 -0.41 -16.76 -21.91
N SER A 198 -0.07 -15.54 -22.31
CA SER A 198 0.99 -14.75 -21.67
C SER A 198 0.51 -14.09 -20.37
N ASP A 199 1.45 -13.77 -19.47
CA ASP A 199 1.17 -12.99 -18.25
C ASP A 199 0.47 -11.67 -18.58
N GLU A 200 0.88 -11.01 -19.67
CA GLU A 200 0.28 -9.77 -20.15
C GLU A 200 -1.19 -9.94 -20.56
N GLU A 201 -1.55 -11.08 -21.17
CA GLU A 201 -2.94 -11.37 -21.51
C GLU A 201 -3.79 -11.56 -20.25
N VAL A 202 -3.29 -12.29 -19.24
CA VAL A 202 -4.00 -12.46 -17.96
C VAL A 202 -4.14 -11.12 -17.23
N ALA A 203 -3.07 -10.32 -17.17
CA ALA A 203 -3.07 -9.00 -16.55
C ALA A 203 -4.12 -8.08 -17.18
N ASN A 204 -4.14 -8.00 -18.51
CA ASN A 204 -5.10 -7.18 -19.25
C ASN A 204 -6.54 -7.65 -19.02
N LEU A 205 -6.77 -8.97 -18.93
CA LEU A 205 -8.07 -9.52 -18.60
C LEU A 205 -8.53 -9.13 -17.19
N LEU A 206 -7.62 -9.21 -16.21
CA LEU A 206 -7.83 -8.81 -14.82
C LEU A 206 -8.18 -7.32 -14.72
N VAL A 207 -7.31 -6.45 -15.23
CA VAL A 207 -7.50 -4.99 -15.21
C VAL A 207 -8.82 -4.61 -15.87
N SER A 208 -9.07 -5.14 -17.07
CA SER A 208 -10.33 -4.89 -17.77
C SER A 208 -11.56 -5.37 -16.98
N ALA A 209 -11.43 -6.43 -16.18
CA ALA A 209 -12.52 -6.96 -15.36
C ALA A 209 -12.82 -6.07 -14.14
N LEU A 210 -11.77 -5.55 -13.50
CA LEU A 210 -11.85 -4.59 -12.40
C LEU A 210 -12.45 -3.26 -12.87
N GLU A 211 -11.92 -2.69 -13.96
CA GLU A 211 -12.37 -1.40 -14.49
C GLU A 211 -13.83 -1.43 -14.97
N ARG A 212 -14.30 -2.55 -15.53
CA ARG A 212 -15.72 -2.72 -15.92
C ARG A 212 -16.68 -2.62 -14.73
N ARG A 213 -16.22 -2.89 -13.52
CA ARG A 213 -16.97 -2.70 -12.27
C ARG A 213 -16.72 -1.33 -11.63
N GLY A 214 -15.97 -0.45 -12.30
CA GLY A 214 -15.61 0.87 -11.79
C GLY A 214 -14.52 0.84 -10.72
N ILE A 215 -13.81 -0.27 -10.56
CA ILE A 215 -12.69 -0.37 -9.62
C ILE A 215 -11.48 0.28 -10.27
N ARG A 216 -10.95 1.33 -9.62
CA ARG A 216 -9.69 1.97 -10.04
C ARG A 216 -8.51 1.10 -9.61
N VAL A 217 -7.54 0.93 -10.52
CA VAL A 217 -6.33 0.14 -10.28
C VAL A 217 -5.09 0.97 -10.54
N ASP A 218 -4.00 0.66 -9.83
CA ASP A 218 -2.66 1.17 -10.12
C ASP A 218 -1.84 0.03 -10.76
N TRP A 219 -1.62 0.16 -12.07
CA TRP A 219 -0.78 -0.75 -12.85
C TRP A 219 -0.28 -0.02 -14.11
N ASP A 220 1.01 -0.15 -14.41
CA ASP A 220 1.69 0.57 -15.49
C ASP A 220 1.79 -0.22 -16.80
N GLY A 221 1.21 -1.42 -16.85
CA GLY A 221 1.30 -2.32 -18.00
C GLY A 221 2.47 -3.29 -17.95
N ASP A 222 3.39 -3.19 -16.96
CA ASP A 222 4.50 -4.13 -16.83
C ASP A 222 4.00 -5.47 -16.24
N PRO A 223 4.09 -6.60 -16.99
CA PRO A 223 3.67 -7.91 -16.50
C PRO A 223 4.52 -8.42 -15.33
N ARG A 224 5.64 -7.76 -15.01
CA ARG A 224 6.45 -8.08 -13.81
C ARG A 224 5.94 -7.41 -12.54
N ARG A 225 4.96 -6.50 -12.65
CA ARG A 225 4.40 -5.76 -11.53
C ARG A 225 2.99 -6.26 -11.22
N VAL A 226 2.67 -6.21 -9.93
CA VAL A 226 1.33 -6.55 -9.44
C VAL A 226 0.32 -5.47 -9.84
N VAL A 227 -0.96 -5.84 -9.93
CA VAL A 227 -2.06 -4.87 -10.03
C VAL A 227 -2.46 -4.47 -8.61
N GLU A 228 -2.36 -3.19 -8.27
CA GLU A 228 -2.74 -2.70 -6.95
C GLU A 228 -4.16 -2.14 -6.96
N VAL A 229 -4.93 -2.45 -5.93
CA VAL A 229 -6.25 -1.87 -5.67
C VAL A 229 -6.27 -1.29 -4.27
N ARG A 230 -6.61 0.00 -4.14
CA ARG A 230 -6.61 0.74 -2.87
C ARG A 230 -8.01 1.19 -2.52
N VAL A 231 -8.40 1.06 -1.25
CA VAL A 231 -9.70 1.56 -0.74
C VAL A 231 -9.83 3.07 -0.91
N GLU A 232 -8.76 3.84 -0.66
CA GLU A 232 -8.74 5.30 -0.87
C GLU A 232 -9.02 5.68 -2.32
N ASP A 233 -8.53 4.89 -3.28
CA ASP A 233 -8.81 5.08 -4.69
C ASP A 233 -10.24 4.67 -5.07
N GLN A 234 -11.04 4.07 -4.19
CA GLN A 234 -12.44 3.77 -4.51
C GLN A 234 -13.41 4.80 -3.94
N LEU A 235 -12.94 5.69 -3.06
CA LEU A 235 -13.79 6.62 -2.32
C LEU A 235 -13.35 8.05 -2.58
N PRO A 236 -14.09 8.84 -3.36
CA PRO A 236 -13.82 10.27 -3.47
C PRO A 236 -14.14 10.95 -2.13
N GLY A 237 -13.11 11.34 -1.38
CA GLY A 237 -13.26 12.15 -0.16
C GLY A 237 -13.49 11.38 1.13
N PHE A 238 -13.10 10.11 1.18
CA PHE A 238 -12.69 9.44 2.42
C PHE A 238 -11.20 9.61 2.56
#